data_AF-A0A7Y9NFU3-F1
#
_entry.id   AF-A0A7Y9NFU3-F1
#
_cell.length_a   1.000
_cell.length_b   1.000
_cell.length_c   1.000
_cell.angle_alpha   90.00
_cell.angle_beta   90.00
_cell.angle_gamma   90.00
#
_symmetry.space_group_name_H-M   'P 1'
#
loop_
_entity.id
_entity.type
_entity.pdbx_description
1 polymer ?
#
loop_
_entity_poly.entity_id
_entity_poly.type
_entity_poly.pdbx_seq_one_letter_code
_entity_poly.pdbx_strand_id
1 'polypeptide(L)'
;MDTKTTNTNTLSRLTAGQCPVCGSAESLVHFYGKTLPVTVSGLSGTVSDLAGEHCQVCEEIFLDDDSAKRFANAGDALVMETRRSEGAHLKALRKRLGLTQGEVGLLIGGGHNGVSRYERGQSDPGPAAFNLLHLLNKNPLLAGELPGVMVTKVSPQKRHFAATAKAKGFKPNKVIHVGNEWVVINVCGSDVLGTGSRAGKRTAATKEVDVSRLVAAKAATERPGGPHAKRTAAKSAVAKKAR
;
A
#
# COMPACT_ATOMS: atom_id res chain seq x y z
N MET A 1 39.22 -49.75 -22.19
CA MET A 1 40.18 -48.96 -21.42
C MET A 1 40.91 -48.08 -22.42
N ASP A 2 40.80 -46.75 -22.51
CA ASP A 2 40.05 -45.74 -21.79
C ASP A 2 39.88 -44.55 -22.75
N THR A 3 38.66 -44.05 -22.91
CA THR A 3 38.36 -42.82 -23.63
C THR A 3 38.73 -41.63 -22.75
N LYS A 4 39.87 -40.98 -23.00
CA LYS A 4 40.23 -39.72 -22.34
C LYS A 4 39.44 -38.56 -22.95
N THR A 5 38.29 -38.27 -22.36
CA THR A 5 37.55 -37.03 -22.50
C THR A 5 38.41 -35.88 -21.95
N THR A 6 39.07 -35.11 -22.81
CA THR A 6 39.70 -33.83 -22.42
C THR A 6 38.67 -32.72 -22.58
N ASN A 7 37.84 -32.54 -21.56
CA ASN A 7 36.98 -31.36 -21.46
C ASN A 7 37.80 -30.21 -20.85
N THR A 8 38.61 -29.55 -21.68
CA THR A 8 39.27 -28.30 -21.31
C THR A 8 38.26 -27.16 -21.44
N ASN A 9 37.49 -26.96 -20.36
CA ASN A 9 36.67 -25.76 -20.18
C ASN A 9 37.63 -24.56 -20.03
N THR A 10 38.09 -24.04 -21.16
CA THR A 10 39.02 -22.92 -21.27
C THR A 10 38.17 -21.67 -21.36
N LEU A 11 37.81 -21.11 -20.21
CA LEU A 11 37.21 -19.77 -20.19
C LEU A 11 38.19 -18.81 -20.86
N SER A 12 37.76 -18.15 -21.94
CA SER A 12 38.54 -17.14 -22.64
C SER A 12 38.94 -16.04 -21.64
N ARG A 13 40.24 -15.92 -21.34
CA ARG A 13 40.77 -14.84 -20.51
C ARG A 13 41.00 -13.63 -21.41
N LEU A 14 40.47 -12.47 -21.00
CA LEU A 14 40.77 -11.20 -21.65
C LEU A 14 42.27 -10.92 -21.55
N THR A 15 42.88 -10.44 -22.63
CA THR A 15 44.26 -9.98 -22.60
C THR A 15 44.36 -8.62 -21.89
N ALA A 16 45.52 -8.31 -21.32
CA ALA A 16 45.75 -7.01 -20.69
C ALA A 16 45.53 -5.88 -21.71
N GLY A 17 44.82 -4.81 -21.30
CA GLY A 17 44.47 -3.70 -22.19
C GLY A 17 43.36 -4.00 -23.20
N GLN A 18 42.80 -5.21 -23.22
CA GLN A 18 41.65 -5.56 -24.06
C GLN A 18 40.35 -5.02 -23.44
N CYS A 19 39.56 -4.31 -24.26
CA CYS A 19 38.24 -3.85 -23.83
C CYS A 19 37.30 -5.05 -23.62
N PRO A 20 36.69 -5.22 -22.43
CA PRO A 20 35.77 -6.33 -22.15
C PRO A 20 34.44 -6.23 -22.90
N VAL A 21 34.08 -5.05 -23.41
CA VAL A 21 32.80 -4.80 -24.08
C VAL A 21 32.88 -5.05 -25.58
N CYS A 22 33.87 -4.49 -26.27
CA CYS A 22 34.01 -4.63 -27.73
C CYS A 22 35.12 -5.60 -28.18
N GLY A 23 35.95 -6.09 -27.26
CA GLY A 23 37.03 -7.03 -27.54
C GLY A 23 38.28 -6.42 -28.19
N SER A 24 38.33 -5.11 -28.40
CA SER A 24 39.49 -4.42 -29.00
C SER A 24 40.71 -4.51 -28.10
N ALA A 25 41.83 -5.04 -28.61
CA ALA A 25 43.10 -5.13 -27.89
C ALA A 25 43.77 -3.76 -27.73
N GLU A 26 44.49 -3.57 -26.62
CA GLU A 26 45.28 -2.36 -26.30
C GLU A 26 44.50 -1.04 -26.50
N SER A 27 43.20 -1.07 -26.25
CA SER A 27 42.29 0.05 -26.57
C SER A 27 41.87 0.87 -25.35
N LEU A 28 42.25 0.42 -24.15
CA LEU A 28 41.93 1.08 -22.88
C LEU A 28 42.96 2.16 -22.58
N VAL A 29 42.50 3.39 -22.38
CA VAL A 29 43.34 4.55 -22.06
C VAL A 29 42.85 5.24 -20.80
N HIS A 30 43.78 5.52 -19.89
CA HIS A 30 43.49 6.23 -18.66
C HIS A 30 43.00 7.66 -18.89
N PHE A 31 42.06 8.10 -18.05
CA PHE A 31 41.64 9.49 -17.97
C PHE A 31 41.57 9.94 -16.51
N TYR A 32 41.62 11.26 -16.32
CA TYR A 32 41.53 11.93 -15.01
C TYR A 32 40.69 13.20 -15.13
N GLY A 33 40.07 13.63 -14.03
CA GLY A 33 39.35 14.91 -13.95
C GLY A 33 38.06 14.98 -14.79
N LYS A 34 37.55 13.85 -15.31
CA LYS A 34 36.36 13.85 -16.17
C LYS A 34 35.12 14.14 -15.34
N THR A 35 34.17 14.87 -15.92
CA THR A 35 32.85 15.08 -15.32
C THR A 35 31.83 14.29 -16.12
N LEU A 36 31.05 13.43 -15.44
CA LEU A 36 30.02 12.61 -16.07
C LEU A 36 28.64 12.92 -15.49
N PRO A 37 27.58 12.90 -16.31
CA PRO A 37 26.21 13.03 -15.82
C PRO A 37 25.76 11.74 -15.14
N VAL A 38 24.91 11.88 -14.12
CA VAL A 38 24.16 10.78 -13.51
C VAL A 38 22.68 11.13 -13.53
N THR A 39 21.85 10.22 -14.01
CA THR A 39 20.40 10.44 -14.16
C THR A 39 19.61 9.28 -13.59
N VAL A 40 18.63 9.59 -12.76
CA VAL A 40 17.73 8.61 -12.14
C VAL A 40 16.31 9.16 -12.17
N SER A 41 15.38 8.44 -12.78
CA SER A 41 13.94 8.77 -12.80
C SER A 41 13.63 10.24 -13.17
N GLY A 42 14.38 10.80 -14.12
CA GLY A 42 14.23 12.18 -14.59
C GLY A 42 14.95 13.25 -13.75
N LEU A 43 15.51 12.90 -12.59
CA LEU A 43 16.45 13.74 -11.86
C LEU A 43 17.85 13.56 -12.44
N SER A 44 18.60 14.66 -12.56
CA SER A 44 19.95 14.67 -13.07
C SER A 44 20.91 15.35 -12.10
N GLY A 45 22.14 14.88 -12.10
CA GLY A 45 23.28 15.49 -11.43
C GLY A 45 24.54 15.27 -12.26
N THR A 46 25.64 15.84 -11.79
CA THR A 46 26.96 15.65 -12.40
C THR A 46 27.95 15.26 -11.33
N VAL A 47 28.84 14.33 -11.66
CA VAL A 47 29.93 13.91 -10.79
C VAL A 47 31.24 14.30 -11.46
N SER A 48 31.95 15.23 -10.84
CA SER A 48 33.24 15.74 -11.31
C SER A 48 34.40 14.91 -10.74
N ASP A 49 35.59 15.18 -11.28
CA ASP A 49 36.85 14.61 -10.80
C ASP A 49 36.84 13.06 -10.81
N LEU A 50 36.39 12.49 -11.93
CA LEU A 50 36.40 11.06 -12.15
C LEU A 50 37.66 10.64 -12.89
N ALA A 51 38.16 9.48 -12.53
CA ALA A 51 39.29 8.82 -13.14
C ALA A 51 38.97 7.35 -13.41
N GLY A 52 39.73 6.76 -14.32
CA GLY A 52 39.52 5.40 -14.79
C GLY A 52 40.14 5.17 -16.15
N GLU A 53 39.56 4.26 -16.92
CA GLU A 53 39.94 3.94 -18.29
C GLU A 53 38.74 4.13 -19.21
N HIS A 54 38.99 4.50 -20.46
CA HIS A 54 37.97 4.48 -21.50
C HIS A 54 38.50 3.74 -22.72
N CYS A 55 37.62 3.04 -23.42
CA CYS A 55 37.95 2.41 -24.68
C CYS A 55 37.94 3.45 -25.81
N GLN A 56 39.04 3.57 -26.55
CA GLN A 56 39.12 4.50 -27.69
C GLN A 56 38.30 4.05 -28.91
N VAL A 57 37.79 2.82 -28.92
CA VAL A 57 37.02 2.25 -30.05
C VAL A 57 35.52 2.33 -29.81
N CYS A 58 35.04 1.91 -28.64
CA CYS A 58 33.60 1.89 -28.33
C CYS A 58 33.18 2.90 -27.25
N GLU A 59 34.11 3.72 -26.76
CA GLU A 59 33.88 4.80 -25.79
C GLU A 59 33.37 4.35 -24.40
N GLU A 60 33.36 3.05 -24.12
CA GLU A 60 32.98 2.51 -22.81
C GLU A 60 33.92 3.03 -21.72
N ILE A 61 33.36 3.39 -20.56
CA ILE A 61 34.08 3.96 -19.44
C ILE A 61 34.12 2.97 -18.27
N PHE A 62 35.32 2.68 -17.79
CA PHE A 62 35.58 1.90 -16.60
C PHE A 62 36.15 2.82 -15.52
N LEU A 63 35.37 3.11 -14.48
CA LEU A 63 35.80 3.96 -13.38
C LEU A 63 36.74 3.20 -12.45
N ASP A 64 37.73 3.89 -11.88
CA ASP A 64 38.50 3.35 -10.76
C ASP A 64 37.61 3.20 -9.49
N ASP A 65 38.10 2.48 -8.48
CA ASP A 65 37.31 2.16 -7.29
C ASP A 65 36.74 3.39 -6.58
N ASP A 66 37.49 4.48 -6.49
CA ASP A 66 37.06 5.67 -5.75
C ASP A 66 36.11 6.53 -6.57
N SER A 67 36.35 6.65 -7.88
CA SER A 67 35.46 7.31 -8.84
C SER A 67 34.15 6.54 -8.99
N ALA A 68 34.20 5.20 -9.03
CA ALA A 68 33.03 4.33 -9.06
C ALA A 68 32.17 4.50 -7.81
N LYS A 69 32.78 4.54 -6.61
CA LYS A 69 32.06 4.83 -5.36
C LYS A 69 31.41 6.22 -5.38
N ARG A 70 32.14 7.27 -5.82
CA ARG A 70 31.58 8.62 -5.93
C ARG A 70 30.39 8.65 -6.89
N PHE A 71 30.52 8.02 -8.05
CA PHE A 71 29.46 7.95 -9.05
C PHE A 71 28.24 7.17 -8.54
N ALA A 72 28.45 6.01 -7.92
CA ALA A 72 27.39 5.20 -7.32
C ALA A 72 26.66 5.95 -6.20
N ASN A 73 27.39 6.60 -5.28
CA ASN A 73 26.81 7.40 -4.20
C ASN A 73 25.95 8.56 -4.72
N ALA A 74 26.38 9.21 -5.80
CA ALA A 74 25.59 10.27 -6.44
C ALA A 74 24.30 9.70 -7.04
N GLY A 75 24.36 8.54 -7.70
CA GLY A 75 23.18 7.82 -8.18
C GLY A 75 22.22 7.43 -7.06
N ASP A 76 22.73 6.85 -5.98
CA ASP A 76 21.96 6.46 -4.80
C ASP A 76 21.27 7.66 -4.14
N ALA A 77 21.95 8.80 -4.07
CA ALA A 77 21.35 10.03 -3.57
C ALA A 77 20.14 10.46 -4.42
N LEU A 78 20.23 10.36 -5.74
CA LEU A 78 19.10 10.65 -6.64
C LEU A 78 17.96 9.63 -6.51
N VAL A 79 18.27 8.34 -6.33
CA VAL A 79 17.26 7.31 -6.05
C VAL A 79 16.51 7.65 -4.76
N MET A 80 17.23 8.00 -3.70
CA MET A 80 16.63 8.32 -2.40
C MET A 80 15.79 9.59 -2.46
N GLU A 81 16.22 10.59 -3.23
CA GLU A 81 15.43 11.81 -3.44
C GLU A 81 14.15 11.53 -4.23
N THR A 82 14.25 10.74 -5.30
CA THR A 82 13.09 10.28 -6.07
C THR A 82 12.08 9.60 -5.14
N ARG A 83 12.53 8.62 -4.36
CA ARG A 83 11.66 7.89 -3.42
C ARG A 83 11.05 8.78 -2.34
N ARG A 84 11.78 9.79 -1.86
CA ARG A 84 11.25 10.76 -0.89
C ARG A 84 10.12 11.58 -1.52
N SER A 85 10.31 12.05 -2.75
CA SER A 85 9.31 12.82 -3.49
C SER A 85 8.05 11.99 -3.77
N GLU A 86 8.23 10.74 -4.21
CA GLU A 86 7.17 9.76 -4.44
C GLU A 86 6.42 9.41 -3.15
N GLY A 87 7.13 9.19 -2.05
CA GLY A 87 6.55 8.95 -0.74
C GLY A 87 5.71 10.13 -0.23
N ALA A 88 6.18 11.36 -0.44
CA ALA A 88 5.42 12.57 -0.14
C ALA A 88 4.16 12.68 -1.01
N HIS A 89 4.26 12.35 -2.30
CA HIS A 89 3.12 12.33 -3.22
C HIS A 89 2.09 11.27 -2.83
N LEU A 90 2.52 10.05 -2.51
CA LEU A 90 1.66 8.98 -2.02
C LEU A 90 0.88 9.40 -0.77
N LYS A 91 1.59 10.00 0.20
CA LYS A 91 0.99 10.55 1.42
C LYS A 91 -0.05 11.63 1.13
N ALA A 92 0.21 12.48 0.14
CA ALA A 92 -0.73 13.51 -0.29
C ALA A 92 -1.99 12.92 -0.92
N LEU A 93 -1.85 11.96 -1.86
CA LEU A 93 -2.97 11.25 -2.47
C LEU A 93 -3.83 10.54 -1.44
N ARG A 94 -3.20 9.78 -0.53
CA ARG A 94 -3.90 9.11 0.56
C ARG A 94 -4.71 10.09 1.41
N LYS A 95 -4.10 11.20 1.83
CA LYS A 95 -4.80 12.23 2.62
C LYS A 95 -5.92 12.92 1.83
N ARG A 96 -5.77 13.09 0.52
CA ARG A 96 -6.83 13.62 -0.34
C ARG A 96 -8.04 12.70 -0.37
N LEU A 97 -7.80 11.39 -0.52
CA LEU A 97 -8.77 10.30 -0.47
C LEU A 97 -9.33 10.01 0.93
N GLY A 98 -8.80 10.65 1.98
CA GLY A 98 -9.31 10.45 3.34
C GLY A 98 -8.96 9.11 3.97
N LEU A 99 -8.01 8.37 3.41
CA LEU A 99 -7.67 7.02 3.82
C LEU A 99 -6.54 7.01 4.86
N THR A 100 -6.57 6.02 5.74
CA THR A 100 -5.49 5.67 6.66
C THR A 100 -4.40 4.86 5.95
N GLN A 101 -3.22 4.75 6.57
CA GLN A 101 -2.14 3.93 6.01
C GLN A 101 -2.55 2.45 5.90
N GLY A 102 -3.33 1.94 6.85
CA GLY A 102 -3.85 0.58 6.83
C GLY A 102 -4.83 0.35 5.67
N GLU A 103 -5.77 1.28 5.46
CA GLU A 103 -6.73 1.18 4.35
C GLU A 103 -6.02 1.24 2.99
N VAL A 104 -5.05 2.13 2.81
CA VAL A 104 -4.24 2.14 1.57
C VAL A 104 -3.47 0.84 1.42
N GLY A 105 -2.87 0.32 2.50
CA GLY A 105 -2.13 -0.95 2.47
C GLY A 105 -2.99 -2.16 2.09
N LEU A 106 -4.30 -2.12 2.38
CA LEU A 106 -5.24 -3.11 1.86
C LEU A 106 -5.46 -2.93 0.36
N LEU A 107 -5.61 -1.69 -0.13
CA LEU A 107 -5.86 -1.39 -1.56
C LEU A 107 -4.68 -1.72 -2.48
N ILE A 108 -3.47 -1.29 -2.10
CA ILE A 108 -2.27 -1.41 -2.95
C ILE A 108 -1.38 -2.60 -2.56
N GLY A 109 -1.67 -3.26 -1.42
CA GLY A 109 -0.79 -4.26 -0.83
C GLY A 109 0.36 -3.66 -0.01
N GLY A 110 1.35 -4.50 0.33
CA GLY A 110 2.55 -4.10 1.08
C GLY A 110 2.54 -4.44 2.57
N GLY A 111 1.48 -5.09 3.06
CA GLY A 111 1.35 -5.55 4.45
C GLY A 111 1.32 -4.40 5.47
N HIS A 112 1.36 -4.75 6.77
CA HIS A 112 1.14 -3.80 7.87
C HIS A 112 2.07 -2.57 7.84
N ASN A 113 3.30 -2.74 7.32
CA ASN A 113 4.34 -1.71 7.34
C ASN A 113 4.70 -1.16 5.95
N GLY A 114 4.02 -1.58 4.88
CA GLY A 114 4.34 -1.16 3.51
C GLY A 114 4.18 0.35 3.33
N VAL A 115 2.97 0.85 3.56
CA VAL A 115 2.64 2.27 3.34
C VAL A 115 3.49 3.22 4.18
N SER A 116 3.81 2.86 5.43
CA SER A 116 4.71 3.68 6.26
C SER A 116 6.14 3.75 5.69
N ARG A 117 6.63 2.67 5.06
CA ARG A 117 7.94 2.68 4.40
C ARG A 117 7.90 3.45 3.08
N TYR A 118 6.85 3.28 2.29
CA TYR A 118 6.62 4.03 1.05
C TYR A 118 6.59 5.53 1.32
N GLU A 119 5.79 6.00 2.29
CA GLU A 119 5.67 7.42 2.64
C GLU A 119 6.97 8.05 3.16
N ARG A 120 7.92 7.23 3.65
CA ARG A 120 9.24 7.68 4.11
C ARG A 120 10.33 7.51 3.05
N GLY A 121 9.98 7.05 1.84
CA GLY A 121 10.93 6.79 0.76
C GLY A 121 11.88 5.62 1.02
N GLN A 122 11.56 4.73 1.97
CA GLN A 122 12.38 3.57 2.29
C GLN A 122 12.16 2.39 1.33
N SER A 123 11.03 2.38 0.64
CA SER A 123 10.68 1.38 -0.37
C SER A 123 9.81 2.04 -1.43
N ASP A 124 9.75 1.43 -2.61
CA ASP A 124 8.90 1.86 -3.72
C ASP A 124 7.60 1.02 -3.72
N PRO A 125 6.41 1.64 -3.74
CA PRO A 125 5.14 0.94 -3.91
C PRO A 125 4.89 0.43 -5.34
N GLY A 126 5.68 0.88 -6.31
CA GLY A 126 5.57 0.54 -7.72
C GLY A 126 4.50 1.35 -8.47
N PRO A 127 4.55 1.35 -9.81
CA PRO A 127 3.69 2.19 -10.64
C PRO A 127 2.20 1.84 -10.54
N ALA A 128 1.86 0.56 -10.32
CA ALA A 128 0.47 0.12 -10.19
C ALA A 128 -0.25 0.77 -9.00
N ALA A 129 0.44 0.91 -7.86
CA ALA A 129 -0.09 1.56 -6.67
C ALA A 129 -0.38 3.06 -6.91
N PHE A 130 0.55 3.75 -7.58
CA PHE A 130 0.35 5.16 -7.97
C PHE A 130 -0.80 5.32 -8.95
N ASN A 131 -0.87 4.46 -9.97
CA ASN A 131 -1.94 4.50 -10.97
C ASN A 131 -3.32 4.30 -10.34
N LEU A 132 -3.45 3.33 -9.42
CA LEU A 132 -4.70 3.11 -8.70
C LEU A 132 -5.11 4.34 -7.88
N LEU A 133 -4.21 4.87 -7.05
CA LEU A 133 -4.53 6.01 -6.19
C LEU A 133 -4.80 7.29 -7.00
N HIS A 134 -4.14 7.46 -8.15
CA HIS A 134 -4.41 8.58 -9.05
C HIS A 134 -5.79 8.47 -9.71
N LEU A 135 -6.15 7.26 -10.17
CA LEU A 135 -7.47 6.97 -10.73
C LEU A 135 -8.56 7.23 -9.69
N LEU A 136 -8.39 6.75 -8.46
CA LEU A 136 -9.32 7.00 -7.36
C LEU A 136 -9.35 8.48 -6.97
N ASN A 137 -8.22 9.19 -7.00
CA ASN A 137 -8.18 10.63 -6.69
C ASN A 137 -8.94 11.46 -7.74
N LYS A 138 -8.99 11.02 -9.00
CA LYS A 138 -9.80 11.65 -10.06
C LYS A 138 -11.27 11.27 -9.98
N ASN A 139 -11.56 9.99 -9.73
CA ASN A 139 -12.91 9.48 -9.62
C ASN A 139 -13.05 8.55 -8.40
N PRO A 140 -13.35 9.11 -7.21
CA PRO A 140 -13.51 8.36 -5.98
C PRO A 140 -14.64 7.32 -6.01
N LEU A 141 -15.61 7.45 -6.89
CA LEU A 141 -16.72 6.48 -7.03
C LEU A 141 -16.23 5.12 -7.52
N LEU A 142 -15.15 5.09 -8.31
CA LEU A 142 -14.54 3.84 -8.80
C LEU A 142 -13.97 2.97 -7.67
N ALA A 143 -13.78 3.54 -6.47
CA ALA A 143 -13.37 2.75 -5.32
C ALA A 143 -14.39 1.64 -5.00
N GLY A 144 -15.68 1.83 -5.31
CA GLY A 144 -16.72 0.83 -5.08
C GLY A 144 -16.64 -0.40 -5.98
N GLU A 145 -15.86 -0.34 -7.07
CA GLU A 145 -15.60 -1.48 -7.95
C GLU A 145 -14.52 -2.42 -7.37
N LEU A 146 -13.80 -1.97 -6.34
CA LEU A 146 -12.76 -2.76 -5.71
C LEU A 146 -13.37 -3.68 -4.64
N PRO A 147 -13.00 -4.97 -4.62
CA PRO A 147 -13.47 -5.90 -3.59
C PRO A 147 -13.16 -5.39 -2.18
N GLY A 148 -14.15 -5.45 -1.28
CA GLY A 148 -14.01 -5.03 0.11
C GLY A 148 -13.97 -3.51 0.34
N VAL A 149 -14.28 -2.71 -0.68
CA VAL A 149 -14.32 -1.25 -0.58
C VAL A 149 -15.75 -0.74 -0.76
N MET A 150 -16.22 0.06 0.18
CA MET A 150 -17.57 0.63 0.19
C MET A 150 -17.50 2.14 0.03
N VAL A 151 -18.17 2.66 -1.00
CA VAL A 151 -18.34 4.11 -1.20
C VAL A 151 -19.73 4.50 -0.72
N THR A 152 -19.80 5.34 0.31
CA THR A 152 -21.06 5.84 0.86
C THR A 152 -21.31 7.26 0.40
N LYS A 153 -22.40 7.49 -0.33
CA LYS A 153 -22.87 8.85 -0.64
C LYS A 153 -23.44 9.48 0.62
N VAL A 154 -23.03 10.71 0.89
CA VAL A 154 -23.40 11.50 2.06
C VAL A 154 -24.21 12.70 1.58
N SER A 155 -25.29 13.04 2.28
CA SER A 155 -26.03 14.27 1.97
C SER A 155 -25.34 15.48 2.63
N PRO A 156 -25.21 16.62 1.93
CA PRO A 156 -24.58 17.83 2.49
C PRO A 156 -25.36 18.43 3.68
N GLN A 157 -26.62 18.06 3.86
CA GLN A 157 -27.53 18.67 4.83
C GLN A 157 -27.36 18.19 6.29
N LYS A 158 -26.43 17.28 6.61
CA LYS A 158 -26.18 16.88 8.01
C LYS A 158 -24.70 17.00 8.38
N ARG A 159 -24.37 18.13 9.01
CA ARG A 159 -23.19 18.33 9.88
C ARG A 159 -23.12 17.35 11.08
N HIS A 160 -24.01 16.35 11.15
CA HIS A 160 -24.05 15.35 12.21
C HIS A 160 -22.95 14.29 12.11
N PHE A 161 -22.35 14.01 10.94
CA PHE A 161 -21.34 12.95 10.82
C PHE A 161 -20.09 13.19 11.69
N ALA A 162 -19.62 14.44 11.77
CA ALA A 162 -18.47 14.79 12.61
C ALA A 162 -18.79 14.64 14.11
N ALA A 163 -20.05 14.83 14.52
CA ALA A 163 -20.48 14.70 15.91
C ALA A 163 -20.66 13.23 16.32
N THR A 164 -21.29 12.39 15.47
CA THR A 164 -21.57 10.98 15.81
C THR A 164 -20.34 10.07 15.69
N ALA A 165 -19.43 10.31 14.73
CA ALA A 165 -18.20 9.53 14.61
C ALA A 165 -17.25 9.77 15.80
N LYS A 166 -17.15 11.04 16.23
CA LYS A 166 -16.35 11.44 17.41
C LYS A 166 -16.89 10.82 18.70
N ALA A 167 -18.21 10.66 18.83
CA ALA A 167 -18.85 10.01 19.98
C ALA A 167 -18.61 8.48 20.04
N LYS A 168 -18.26 7.83 18.92
CA LYS A 168 -17.98 6.38 18.84
C LYS A 168 -16.49 6.03 18.74
N GLY A 169 -15.59 7.00 18.94
CA GLY A 169 -14.15 6.78 18.87
C GLY A 169 -13.59 6.52 17.46
N PHE A 170 -14.39 6.70 16.41
CA PHE A 170 -13.97 6.54 15.03
C PHE A 170 -13.50 7.89 14.48
N LYS A 171 -12.31 7.96 13.88
CA LYS A 171 -11.93 9.15 13.11
C LYS A 171 -12.78 9.11 11.83
N PRO A 172 -13.74 10.03 11.63
CA PRO A 172 -14.55 10.01 10.42
C PRO A 172 -13.62 10.12 9.21
N ASN A 173 -13.70 9.15 8.30
CA ASN A 173 -13.00 9.25 7.02
C ASN A 173 -13.44 10.55 6.34
N LYS A 174 -12.49 11.19 5.65
CA LYS A 174 -12.70 12.50 5.07
C LYS A 174 -13.84 12.42 4.05
N VAL A 175 -14.80 13.34 4.12
CA VAL A 175 -15.82 13.49 3.08
C VAL A 175 -15.16 14.12 1.85
N ILE A 176 -15.28 13.46 0.70
CA ILE A 176 -14.72 13.86 -0.59
C ILE A 176 -15.87 14.41 -1.44
N HIS A 177 -15.63 15.50 -2.15
CA HIS A 177 -16.60 16.09 -3.07
C HIS A 177 -16.32 15.63 -4.50
N VAL A 178 -17.32 15.07 -5.19
CA VAL A 178 -17.23 14.52 -6.55
C VAL A 178 -18.43 15.03 -7.36
N GLY A 179 -18.23 16.00 -8.25
CA GLY A 179 -19.33 16.61 -9.00
C GLY A 179 -20.33 17.29 -8.06
N ASN A 180 -21.55 16.76 -7.99
CA ASN A 180 -22.59 17.22 -7.06
C ASN A 180 -22.77 16.30 -5.83
N GLU A 181 -21.93 15.26 -5.72
CA GLU A 181 -22.03 14.24 -4.68
C GLU A 181 -20.95 14.43 -3.61
N TRP A 182 -21.30 14.11 -2.37
CA TRP A 182 -20.35 14.01 -1.27
C TRP A 182 -20.21 12.53 -0.93
N VAL A 183 -18.98 12.02 -0.81
CA VAL A 183 -18.74 10.59 -0.62
C VAL A 183 -17.71 10.32 0.46
N VAL A 184 -17.82 9.16 1.09
CA VAL A 184 -16.82 8.62 2.00
C VAL A 184 -16.42 7.24 1.50
N ILE A 185 -15.11 7.00 1.41
CA ILE A 185 -14.55 5.68 1.09
C ILE A 185 -14.27 4.96 2.41
N ASN A 186 -14.78 3.73 2.55
CA ASN A 186 -14.47 2.83 3.66
C ASN A 186 -13.86 1.55 3.09
N VAL A 187 -12.71 1.12 3.63
CA VAL A 187 -12.04 -0.12 3.21
C VAL A 187 -12.17 -1.16 4.32
N CYS A 188 -12.75 -2.32 4.00
CA CYS A 188 -12.97 -3.42 4.93
C CYS A 188 -11.85 -4.46 4.80
N GLY A 189 -11.18 -4.80 5.91
CA GLY A 189 -10.03 -5.71 5.90
C GLY A 189 -10.31 -7.19 5.63
N SER A 190 -11.57 -7.62 5.58
CA SER A 190 -11.96 -9.02 5.36
C SER A 190 -12.04 -9.43 3.89
N ASP A 191 -12.28 -8.48 2.98
CA ASP A 191 -12.79 -8.78 1.63
C ASP A 191 -11.95 -8.19 0.49
N VAL A 192 -10.80 -7.57 0.80
CA VAL A 192 -9.85 -7.12 -0.22
C VAL A 192 -8.99 -8.31 -0.65
N LEU A 193 -8.84 -8.50 -1.97
CA LEU A 193 -8.18 -9.62 -2.61
C LEU A 193 -6.89 -10.06 -1.89
N GLY A 194 -7.00 -11.17 -1.14
CA GLY A 194 -5.94 -12.13 -0.86
C GLY A 194 -4.61 -11.58 -0.33
N THR A 195 -4.53 -11.28 0.97
CA THR A 195 -3.29 -11.53 1.72
C THR A 195 -3.55 -12.51 2.85
N GLY A 196 -3.60 -13.79 2.51
CA GLY A 196 -3.51 -14.88 3.47
C GLY A 196 -2.09 -14.94 4.05
N SER A 197 -1.79 -14.13 5.07
CA SER A 197 -0.71 -14.41 6.00
C SER A 197 -1.30 -14.47 7.41
N ARG A 198 -1.84 -15.66 7.75
CA ARG A 198 -2.26 -15.99 9.12
C ARG A 198 -1.06 -16.61 9.84
N ALA A 199 -0.38 -15.80 10.64
CA ALA A 199 0.41 -16.28 11.78
C ALA A 199 0.26 -15.27 12.93
N GLY A 200 -0.89 -15.34 13.62
CA GLY A 200 -1.18 -14.53 14.80
C GLY A 200 -2.28 -15.20 15.62
N LYS A 201 -1.95 -15.56 16.87
CA LYS A 201 -2.76 -16.30 17.85
C LYS A 201 -4.27 -16.03 17.77
N ARG A 202 -5.05 -17.10 17.60
CA ARG A 202 -6.50 -17.10 17.90
C ARG A 202 -6.69 -16.70 19.36
N THR A 203 -7.27 -15.53 19.59
CA THR A 203 -7.87 -15.16 20.87
C THR A 203 -9.37 -14.99 20.66
N ALA A 204 -10.12 -15.65 21.55
CA ALA A 204 -11.55 -15.59 21.85
C ALA A 204 -12.53 -15.22 20.72
N ALA A 205 -13.42 -16.17 20.42
CA ALA A 205 -14.59 -16.03 19.57
C ALA A 205 -15.43 -14.78 19.90
N THR A 206 -15.43 -13.80 18.99
CA THR A 206 -16.46 -12.77 18.93
C THR A 206 -17.69 -13.36 18.27
N LYS A 207 -18.78 -13.47 19.04
CA LYS A 207 -20.10 -13.85 18.54
C LYS A 207 -20.49 -12.94 17.38
N GLU A 208 -20.69 -13.56 16.22
CA GLU A 208 -21.33 -12.97 15.05
C GLU A 208 -22.75 -12.52 15.45
N VAL A 209 -22.99 -11.22 15.42
CA VAL A 209 -24.33 -10.67 15.67
C VAL A 209 -25.08 -10.73 14.34
N ASP A 210 -25.96 -11.73 14.21
CA ASP A 210 -26.87 -11.89 13.08
C ASP A 210 -27.93 -10.77 13.11
N VAL A 211 -27.69 -9.71 12.34
CA VAL A 211 -28.56 -8.52 12.22
C VAL A 211 -29.88 -8.85 11.49
N SER A 212 -30.06 -10.07 10.99
CA SER A 212 -31.30 -10.51 10.33
C SER A 212 -32.45 -10.80 11.31
N ARG A 213 -32.18 -10.90 12.61
CA ARG A 213 -33.21 -11.20 13.65
C ARG A 213 -33.81 -9.98 14.35
N LEU A 214 -33.29 -8.77 14.11
CA LEU A 214 -33.77 -7.54 14.77
C LEU A 214 -34.87 -6.79 14.00
N VAL A 215 -35.18 -7.21 12.77
CA VAL A 215 -36.24 -6.59 11.94
C VAL A 215 -37.58 -7.35 12.04
N ALA A 216 -37.61 -8.57 12.58
CA ALA A 216 -38.85 -9.36 12.75
C ALA A 216 -39.59 -9.12 14.08
N ALA A 217 -39.00 -8.44 15.06
CA ALA A 217 -39.60 -8.26 16.39
C ALA A 217 -40.38 -6.95 16.56
N LYS A 218 -40.42 -6.08 15.54
CA LYS A 218 -41.12 -4.78 15.60
C LYS A 218 -42.44 -4.72 14.82
N ALA A 219 -42.83 -5.81 14.15
CA ALA A 219 -44.07 -5.91 13.37
C ALA A 219 -45.21 -6.65 14.10
N ALA A 220 -45.05 -7.04 15.37
CA ALA A 220 -46.05 -7.81 16.12
C ALA A 220 -46.76 -7.02 17.24
N THR A 221 -46.63 -5.68 17.28
CA THR A 221 -47.22 -4.82 18.32
C THR A 221 -48.09 -3.71 17.75
N GLU A 222 -48.99 -4.03 16.82
CA GLU A 222 -50.18 -3.20 16.55
C GLU A 222 -51.41 -4.11 16.47
N ARG A 223 -52.24 -4.07 17.52
CA ARG A 223 -53.56 -4.73 17.60
C ARG A 223 -54.63 -3.82 17.00
N PRO A 224 -55.70 -4.39 16.44
CA PRO A 224 -57.04 -3.82 16.62
C PRO A 224 -58.06 -4.85 17.16
N GLY A 225 -58.92 -4.40 18.08
CA GLY A 225 -60.27 -4.96 18.33
C GLY A 225 -60.45 -5.96 19.49
N GLY A 226 -61.32 -5.63 20.46
CA GLY A 226 -61.80 -6.49 21.58
C GLY A 226 -62.89 -7.51 21.17
N PRO A 227 -63.76 -8.06 22.07
CA PRO A 227 -64.13 -7.61 23.43
C PRO A 227 -64.22 -8.69 24.55
N HIS A 228 -64.32 -8.19 25.80
CA HIS A 228 -64.88 -8.73 27.06
C HIS A 228 -64.98 -10.24 27.36
N ALA A 229 -64.38 -10.66 28.49
CA ALA A 229 -64.99 -11.61 29.44
C ALA A 229 -64.40 -11.45 30.86
N LYS A 230 -65.24 -11.80 31.85
CA LYS A 230 -65.24 -11.45 33.27
C LYS A 230 -64.12 -12.13 34.09
N ARG A 231 -63.58 -11.45 35.12
CA ARG A 231 -62.83 -12.09 36.23
C ARG A 231 -63.71 -12.12 37.48
N THR A 232 -64.15 -13.31 37.86
CA THR A 232 -64.61 -13.64 39.21
C THR A 232 -63.42 -14.07 40.07
N ALA A 233 -63.51 -13.77 41.37
CA ALA A 233 -62.52 -14.07 42.39
C ALA A 233 -62.83 -15.39 43.12
N ALA A 234 -61.80 -16.14 43.52
CA ALA A 234 -61.76 -17.05 44.68
C ALA A 234 -60.30 -17.56 44.80
N LYS A 235 -59.55 -17.27 45.89
CA LYS A 235 -59.56 -17.80 47.27
C LYS A 235 -59.00 -19.22 47.41
N SER A 236 -58.25 -19.36 48.50
CA SER A 236 -57.75 -20.57 49.21
C SER A 236 -56.42 -21.17 48.71
N ALA A 237 -55.53 -21.73 49.53
CA ALA A 237 -55.31 -21.72 50.98
C ALA A 237 -54.07 -22.61 51.28
N VAL A 238 -53.30 -22.24 52.31
CA VAL A 238 -52.69 -23.13 53.33
C VAL A 238 -51.53 -24.06 52.94
N ALA A 239 -50.36 -23.81 53.54
CA ALA A 239 -49.67 -24.61 54.58
C ALA A 239 -48.16 -24.27 54.61
N LYS A 240 -47.33 -24.45 55.66
CA LYS A 240 -47.38 -24.60 57.12
C LYS A 240 -45.94 -24.97 57.55
N LYS A 241 -45.32 -24.25 58.50
CA LYS A 241 -44.29 -24.70 59.50
C LYS A 241 -43.49 -23.47 59.99
N ALA A 242 -43.67 -22.99 61.22
CA ALA A 242 -43.16 -23.53 62.49
C ALA A 242 -41.64 -23.42 62.63
N ARG A 243 -41.17 -22.33 63.26
CA ARG A 243 -40.58 -22.35 64.61
C ARG A 243 -40.49 -20.94 65.18
#